data_AF-A0A937QHZ2-F1
#
_entry.id   AF-A0A937QHZ2-F1
#
_cell.length_a   1.000
_cell.length_b   1.000
_cell.length_c   1.000
_cell.angle_alpha   90.00
_cell.angle_beta   90.00
_cell.angle_gamma   90.00
#
_symmetry.space_group_name_H-M   'P 1'
#
loop_
_entity.id
_entity.type
_entity.pdbx_description
1 polymer ?
#
loop_
_entity_poly.entity_id
_entity_poly.type
_entity_poly.pdbx_seq_one_letter_code
_entity_poly.pdbx_strand_id
1 'polypeptide(L)' 'MPIQFKCQHCQTGLEAGDGLAGKKGACPNCGKEITVPKDDSKPQSEKKKTGKKD' A
#
# COMPACT_ATOMS: atom_id res chain seq x y z
N MET A 1 13.99 -4.09 -7.45
CA MET A 1 13.66 -2.85 -8.15
C MET A 1 12.65 -2.06 -7.32
N PRO A 2 12.79 -0.74 -7.18
CA PRO A 2 11.80 0.03 -6.41
C PRO A 2 10.42 0.00 -7.10
N ILE A 3 9.39 -0.09 -6.28
CA ILE A 3 7.99 -0.16 -6.66
C ILE A 3 7.40 1.23 -6.51
N GLN A 4 6.86 1.77 -7.61
CA GLN A 4 6.20 3.07 -7.64
C GLN A 4 4.70 2.91 -7.41
N PHE A 5 4.18 3.55 -6.38
CA PHE A 5 2.75 3.53 -6.06
C PHE A 5 2.27 4.85 -5.47
N LYS A 6 0.96 5.08 -5.46
CA LYS A 6 0.37 6.30 -4.89
C LYS A 6 -0.20 6.06 -3.51
N CYS A 7 0.01 7.01 -2.60
CA CYS A 7 -0.60 6.99 -1.28
C CYS A 7 -2.13 7.08 -1.39
N GLN A 8 -2.87 6.20 -0.70
CA GLN A 8 -4.34 6.25 -0.71
C GLN A 8 -4.94 7.42 0.08
N HIS A 9 -4.13 8.16 0.83
CA HIS A 9 -4.60 9.28 1.65
C HIS A 9 -4.30 10.64 1.01
N CYS A 10 -3.05 10.87 0.62
CA CYS A 10 -2.62 12.13 0.04
C CYS A 10 -2.35 12.06 -1.47
N GLN A 11 -2.44 10.88 -2.09
CA GLN A 11 -2.21 10.67 -3.53
C GLN A 11 -0.79 11.03 -4.02
N THR A 12 0.14 11.29 -3.11
CA THR A 12 1.56 11.44 -3.40
C THR A 12 2.14 10.16 -4.01
N GLY A 13 2.99 10.32 -5.03
CA GLY A 13 3.82 9.24 -5.58
C GLY A 13 4.91 8.84 -4.59
N LEU A 14 4.97 7.55 -4.28
CA LEU A 14 5.92 6.95 -3.35
C LEU A 14 6.67 5.82 -4.04
N GLU A 15 7.92 5.63 -3.63
CA GLU A 15 8.74 4.50 -4.00
C GLU A 15 9.04 3.65 -2.78
N ALA A 16 8.87 2.34 -2.90
CA ALA A 16 9.25 1.38 -1.88
C ALA A 16 10.09 0.27 -2.48
N GLY A 17 11.13 -0.19 -1.77
CA GLY A 17 11.88 -1.36 -2.22
C GLY A 17 11.05 -2.64 -2.20
N ASP A 18 11.44 -3.63 -3.00
CA ASP A 18 10.74 -4.93 -3.14
C ASP A 18 10.59 -5.65 -1.79
N GLY A 19 11.56 -5.50 -0.89
CA GLY A 19 11.51 -6.08 0.46
C GLY A 19 10.41 -5.49 1.36
N LEU A 20 9.89 -4.31 0.99
CA LEU A 20 8.76 -3.66 1.66
C LEU A 20 7.42 -3.98 1.00
N ALA A 21 7.42 -4.63 -0.16
CA ALA A 21 6.23 -4.97 -0.90
C ALA A 21 5.30 -5.87 -0.07
N GLY A 22 4.01 -5.50 0.03
CA GLY A 22 3.01 -6.17 0.84
C GLY A 22 3.11 -5.88 2.35
N LYS A 23 4.08 -5.07 2.79
CA LYS A 23 4.19 -4.62 4.18
C LYS A 23 3.43 -3.31 4.39
N LYS A 24 3.11 -3.06 5.66
CA LYS A 24 2.53 -1.80 6.12
C LYS A 24 3.67 -0.86 6.51
N GLY A 25 3.57 0.39 6.07
CA GLY A 25 4.53 1.45 6.40
C GLY A 25 3.82 2.77 6.61
N ALA A 26 4.54 3.78 7.10
CA ALA A 26 4.03 5.14 7.18
C ALA A 26 4.38 5.91 5.90
N CYS A 27 3.43 6.71 5.41
CA CYS A 27 3.68 7.60 4.30
C CYS A 27 4.65 8.71 4.74
N PRO A 28 5.79 8.92 4.06
CA PRO A 28 6.76 9.97 4.45
C PRO A 28 6.23 11.39 4.19
N ASN A 29 5.18 11.54 3.39
CA ASN A 29 4.61 12.84 3.04
C ASN A 29 3.49 13.27 3.99
N CYS A 30 2.58 12.35 4.35
CA CYS A 30 1.43 12.66 5.23
C CYS A 30 1.44 11.94 6.58
N GLY A 31 2.43 11.07 6.84
CA GLY A 31 2.57 10.31 8.09
C GLY A 31 1.53 9.20 8.31
N LYS A 32 0.59 8.98 7.39
CA LYS A 32 -0.48 7.99 7.55
C LYS A 32 -0.01 6.58 7.20
N GLU A 33 -0.59 5.59 7.86
CA GLU A 33 -0.35 4.18 7.55
C GLU A 33 -0.85 3.84 6.14
N ILE A 34 0.05 3.25 5.35
CA ILE A 34 -0.15 2.79 3.98
C ILE A 34 0.33 1.35 3.85
N THR A 35 -0.22 0.63 2.88
CA THR A 35 0.27 -0.70 2.52
C THR A 35 0.98 -0.59 1.18
N VAL A 36 2.23 -1.03 1.13
CA VAL A 36 3.00 -1.07 -0.11
C VAL A 36 2.41 -2.20 -0.97
N PRO A 37 1.95 -1.94 -2.19
CA PRO A 37 1.50 -3.00 -3.09
C PRO A 37 2.70 -3.84 -3.56
N LYS A 38 2.51 -5.16 -3.72
CA LYS A 38 3.40 -6.00 -4.52
C LYS A 38 2.97 -5.83 -5.97
N ASP A 39 3.79 -5.19 -6.77
CA ASP A 39 3.74 -5.19 -8.22
C ASP A 39 3.82 -6.62 -8.74
N ASP A 40 2.65 -7.20 -8.98
CA ASP A 40 2.47 -8.24 -9.99
C ASP A 40 1.15 -7.90 -10.71
N SER A 41 1.27 -6.99 -11.69
CA SER A 41 0.33 -6.74 -12.78
C SER A 41 -1.18 -7.03 -12.55
N LYS A 42 -1.84 -6.46 -11.53
CA LYS A 42 -3.29 -6.15 -11.57
C LYS A 42 -3.71 -5.29 -10.37
N PRO A 43 -4.58 -4.26 -10.55
CA PRO A 43 -5.20 -3.58 -9.44
C PRO A 43 -6.21 -4.52 -8.73
N GLN A 44 -5.77 -5.28 -7.74
CA GLN A 44 -6.67 -5.84 -6.73
C GLN A 44 -6.94 -4.77 -5.67
N SER A 45 -7.95 -3.94 -5.98
CA SER A 45 -8.88 -3.52 -4.94
C SER A 45 -9.37 -4.74 -4.15
N GLU A 46 -9.67 -4.51 -2.88
CA GLU A 46 -10.32 -5.42 -1.94
C GLU A 46 -9.47 -6.54 -1.32
N LYS A 47 -8.95 -6.22 -0.13
CA LYS A 47 -9.33 -6.97 1.08
C LYS A 47 -9.24 -6.05 2.30
N LYS A 48 -10.12 -5.05 2.34
CA LYS A 48 -10.50 -4.38 3.58
C LYS A 48 -11.88 -4.89 3.98
N LYS A 49 -11.93 -5.57 5.13
CA LYS A 49 -13.10 -5.87 5.99
C LYS A 49 -14.19 -6.79 5.43
N THR A 50 -14.38 -7.92 6.09
CA THR A 50 -15.49 -7.98 7.06
C THR A 50 -15.14 -8.90 8.21
N GLY A 51 -15.15 -8.34 9.43
CA GLY A 51 -15.36 -9.14 10.62
C GLY A 51 -16.85 -9.41 10.76
N LYS A 52 -17.17 -10.61 11.26
CA LYS A 52 -18.27 -10.96 12.17
C LYS A 52 -18.78 -12.36 11.80
N LYS A 53 -18.42 -13.35 12.60
CA LYS A 53 -19.10 -14.65 12.66
C LYS A 53 -20.00 -14.56 13.90
N ASP A 54 -21.29 -14.70 13.69
CA ASP A 54 -22.36 -14.74 14.71
C ASP A 54 -22.08 -15.80 15.79
#